data_AF-L8GMU9-F1
#
_entry.id   AF-L8GMU9-F1
#
_cell.length_a   1.000
_cell.length_b   1.000
_cell.length_c   1.000
_cell.angle_alpha   90.00
_cell.angle_beta   90.00
_cell.angle_gamma   90.00
#
_symmetry.space_group_name_H-M   'P 1'
#
loop_
_entity.id
_entity.type
_entity.pdbx_description
1 polymer ?
#
loop_
_entity_poly.entity_id
_entity_poly.type
_entity_poly.pdbx_seq_one_letter_code
_entity_poly.pdbx_strand_id
1 'polypeptide(L)'
;MDVNTIRPLLSATELADAEWWDPHNRDAVRMAFLKRYALTQDFGNSTSPYVRDAVLRPLGYRGSSGDAFSFLVELEMFDEFANLHQLRATHLGGQPALPTPITPTAWPTYHTVYTIDDASTTEVDDGISVEWQTGGSSRPNNWVFVHIADPTSWIPVDHEVDRHARDRVSTIYLPETIVPMLQPSIYRHFSLEPRRDNYAMTFAFKISSVDGAIEDYTITPSSISRVKKLTYHQVDAVLAQAPGGQASRHTSQSLLADQDKEALLHLHELALLRKRWRLSQGAKTIILPKPLVKVINTPHMRRVSVSVEEQMTPARELVAEMMIATNQVAGLYAAQHGLFVPYRHQAAPHEVDPDLLRELDGLPEHIKYAELVRHMQTAEISLVPKRHTSLGTLRKRSSFRDMGRR
;
A
#
# COMPACT_ATOMS: atom_id res chain seq x y z
N MET A 1 37.95 -23.07 -14.15
CA MET A 1 37.78 -22.62 -12.76
C MET A 1 36.82 -23.59 -12.12
N ASP A 2 37.19 -24.32 -11.09
CA ASP A 2 36.28 -25.22 -10.37
C ASP A 2 35.54 -24.43 -9.27
N VAL A 3 34.29 -24.80 -8.95
CA VAL A 3 33.46 -24.18 -7.90
C VAL A 3 34.22 -24.16 -6.57
N ASN A 4 34.90 -25.27 -6.25
CA ASN A 4 35.70 -25.40 -5.03
C ASN A 4 36.96 -24.51 -5.03
N THR A 5 37.39 -24.04 -6.20
CA THR A 5 38.53 -23.10 -6.33
C THR A 5 38.09 -21.64 -6.16
N ILE A 6 36.88 -21.29 -6.61
CA ILE A 6 36.36 -19.91 -6.54
C ILE A 6 35.77 -19.61 -5.16
N ARG A 7 35.02 -20.55 -4.58
CA ARG A 7 34.27 -20.34 -3.32
C ARG A 7 35.14 -19.78 -2.17
N PRO A 8 36.38 -20.25 -1.93
CA PRO A 8 37.24 -19.73 -0.86
C PRO A 8 37.81 -18.32 -1.11
N LEU A 9 37.76 -17.82 -2.35
CA LEU A 9 38.26 -16.49 -2.73
C LEU A 9 37.24 -15.37 -2.50
N LEU A 10 35.98 -15.72 -2.22
CA LEU A 10 34.90 -14.78 -1.94
C LEU A 10 34.90 -14.48 -0.43
N SER A 11 35.79 -13.59 0.02
CA SER A 11 35.85 -13.23 1.43
C SER A 11 34.58 -12.48 1.88
N ALA A 12 34.13 -12.73 3.11
CA ALA A 12 32.86 -12.22 3.66
C ALA A 12 32.69 -10.69 3.63
N THR A 13 33.77 -9.94 3.47
CA THR A 13 33.82 -8.47 3.41
C THR A 13 33.66 -7.88 2.02
N GLU A 14 33.95 -8.61 0.94
CA GLU A 14 33.84 -8.09 -0.44
C GLU A 14 32.40 -8.13 -0.99
N LEU A 15 31.50 -8.87 -0.33
CA LEU A 15 30.09 -9.01 -0.73
C LEU A 15 29.19 -7.90 -0.15
N ALA A 16 29.66 -7.12 0.82
CA ALA A 16 28.83 -6.16 1.54
C ALA A 16 28.99 -4.69 1.09
N ASP A 17 30.17 -4.23 0.68
CA ASP A 17 30.48 -2.79 0.53
C ASP A 17 31.24 -2.42 -0.77
N ALA A 18 30.96 -3.08 -1.89
CA ALA A 18 31.67 -2.78 -3.14
C ALA A 18 31.08 -1.55 -3.87
N GLU A 19 31.75 -0.40 -3.76
CA GLU A 19 31.88 0.50 -4.92
C GLU A 19 32.31 -0.37 -6.11
N TRP A 20 31.41 -0.51 -7.08
CA TRP A 20 31.24 -1.70 -7.92
C TRP A 20 32.18 -1.75 -9.13
N TRP A 21 33.41 -1.28 -8.97
CA TRP A 21 34.44 -1.37 -10.01
C TRP A 21 35.85 -1.35 -9.41
N ASP A 22 36.45 -2.55 -9.27
CA ASP A 22 37.89 -2.71 -9.12
C ASP A 22 38.48 -3.33 -10.41
N PRO A 23 39.21 -2.57 -11.24
CA PRO A 23 39.83 -3.09 -12.46
C PRO A 23 40.97 -4.11 -12.20
N HIS A 24 41.42 -4.26 -10.96
CA HIS A 24 42.44 -5.23 -10.57
C HIS A 24 41.84 -6.58 -10.11
N ASN A 25 40.56 -6.62 -9.71
CA ASN A 25 39.87 -7.85 -9.29
C ASN A 25 39.04 -8.48 -10.44
N ARG A 26 39.71 -9.30 -11.26
CA ARG A 26 39.10 -9.96 -12.44
C ARG A 26 37.92 -10.88 -12.10
N ASP A 27 37.88 -11.44 -10.89
CA ASP A 27 36.82 -12.38 -10.50
C ASP A 27 35.57 -11.66 -10.01
N ALA A 28 35.71 -10.54 -9.27
CA ALA A 28 34.59 -9.67 -8.92
C ALA A 28 33.86 -9.15 -10.17
N VAL A 29 34.62 -8.74 -11.20
CA VAL A 29 34.06 -8.31 -12.49
C VAL A 29 33.28 -9.43 -13.17
N ARG A 30 33.82 -10.66 -13.22
CA ARG A 30 33.12 -11.82 -13.81
C ARG A 30 31.83 -12.15 -13.05
N MET A 31 31.87 -12.10 -11.72
CA MET A 31 30.69 -12.33 -10.89
C MET A 31 29.61 -11.27 -11.10
N ALA A 32 29.99 -10.00 -11.27
CA ALA A 32 29.05 -8.92 -11.60
C ALA A 32 28.36 -9.17 -12.96
N PHE A 33 29.12 -9.59 -13.98
CA PHE A 33 28.55 -9.94 -15.28
C PHE A 33 27.62 -11.15 -15.21
N LEU A 34 27.98 -12.19 -14.44
CA LEU A 34 27.12 -13.37 -14.21
C LEU A 34 25.81 -12.98 -13.51
N LYS A 35 25.87 -12.19 -12.44
CA LYS A 35 24.68 -11.68 -11.73
C LYS A 35 23.77 -10.90 -12.67
N ARG A 36 24.32 -9.96 -13.43
CA ARG A 36 23.55 -9.18 -14.42
C ARG A 36 22.91 -10.07 -15.49
N TYR A 37 23.66 -11.08 -15.96
CA TYR A 37 23.16 -12.03 -16.96
C TYR A 37 22.04 -12.92 -16.43
N ALA A 38 22.08 -13.30 -15.16
CA ALA A 38 20.97 -14.02 -14.52
C ALA A 38 19.72 -13.12 -14.37
N LEU A 39 19.90 -11.88 -13.92
CA LEU A 39 18.83 -10.98 -13.50
C LEU A 39 18.17 -10.14 -14.61
N THR A 40 18.65 -10.22 -15.84
CA THR A 40 17.99 -9.55 -16.98
C THR A 40 17.35 -10.60 -17.89
N GLN A 41 16.02 -10.53 -18.06
CA GLN A 41 15.34 -11.31 -19.09
C GLN A 41 15.66 -10.65 -20.43
N ASP A 42 16.40 -11.37 -21.27
CA ASP A 42 16.54 -11.10 -22.71
C ASP A 42 16.87 -9.64 -23.09
N PHE A 43 18.16 -9.30 -23.06
CA PHE A 43 18.66 -8.50 -24.17
C PHE A 43 18.50 -9.34 -25.45
N GLY A 44 17.45 -9.07 -26.22
CA GLY A 44 17.32 -9.58 -27.58
C GLY A 44 18.67 -9.47 -28.30
N ASN A 45 19.18 -10.60 -28.78
CA ASN A 45 20.40 -10.73 -29.59
C ASN A 45 21.75 -10.32 -28.99
N SER A 46 21.85 -9.88 -27.73
CA SER A 46 23.15 -9.67 -27.06
C SER A 46 23.24 -10.42 -25.74
N THR A 47 23.11 -11.75 -25.82
CA THR A 47 23.72 -12.62 -24.81
C THR A 47 25.18 -12.20 -24.72
N SER A 48 25.68 -11.74 -23.56
CA SER A 48 27.11 -11.41 -23.41
C SER A 48 27.90 -12.65 -23.83
N PRO A 49 28.53 -12.67 -25.03
CA PRO A 49 29.12 -13.91 -25.54
C PRO A 49 30.22 -14.37 -24.61
N TYR A 50 30.84 -13.42 -23.92
CA TYR A 50 31.76 -13.67 -22.83
C TYR A 50 31.17 -14.52 -21.70
N VAL A 51 30.03 -14.14 -21.11
CA VAL A 51 29.43 -14.91 -20.00
C VAL A 51 29.00 -16.29 -20.48
N ARG A 52 28.38 -16.38 -21.65
CA ARG A 52 27.92 -17.65 -22.22
C ARG A 52 29.09 -18.58 -22.57
N ASP A 53 30.04 -18.10 -23.37
CA ASP A 53 31.04 -18.94 -24.03
C ASP A 53 32.34 -19.06 -23.23
N ALA A 54 32.73 -18.01 -22.50
CA ALA A 54 33.99 -17.98 -21.74
C ALA A 54 33.81 -18.30 -20.25
N VAL A 55 32.58 -18.25 -19.71
CA VAL A 55 32.31 -18.56 -18.30
C VAL A 55 31.43 -19.81 -18.15
N LEU A 56 30.19 -19.80 -18.63
CA LEU A 56 29.24 -20.89 -18.37
C LEU A 56 29.53 -22.19 -19.13
N ARG A 57 29.81 -22.13 -20.44
CA ARG A 57 30.10 -23.35 -21.23
C ARG A 57 31.34 -24.13 -20.75
N PRO A 58 32.47 -23.48 -20.40
CA PRO A 58 33.62 -24.18 -19.81
C PRO A 58 33.32 -24.84 -18.46
N LEU A 59 32.28 -24.38 -17.76
CA LEU A 59 31.78 -24.94 -16.50
C LEU A 59 30.74 -26.07 -16.73
N GLY A 60 30.44 -26.43 -17.97
CA GLY A 60 29.50 -27.51 -18.32
C GLY A 60 28.04 -27.07 -18.47
N TYR A 61 27.75 -25.78 -18.39
CA TYR A 61 26.41 -25.24 -18.57
C TYR A 61 26.09 -24.98 -20.06
N ARG A 62 24.79 -24.89 -20.40
CA ARG A 62 24.33 -24.57 -21.77
C ARG A 62 24.55 -23.09 -22.12
N GLY A 63 24.69 -22.24 -21.09
CA GLY A 63 24.96 -20.82 -21.17
C GLY A 63 23.71 -19.95 -21.11
N SER A 64 22.60 -20.46 -20.56
CA SER A 64 21.36 -19.68 -20.38
C SER A 64 21.44 -18.73 -19.19
N SER A 65 20.54 -17.74 -19.11
CA SER A 65 20.40 -16.91 -17.90
C SER A 65 19.98 -17.72 -16.67
N GLY A 66 19.24 -18.83 -16.88
CA GLY A 66 18.88 -19.75 -15.80
C GLY A 66 20.09 -20.53 -15.30
N ASP A 67 20.99 -20.91 -16.19
CA ASP A 67 22.24 -21.59 -15.85
C ASP A 67 23.14 -20.69 -15.01
N ALA A 68 23.20 -19.38 -15.34
CA ALA A 68 23.92 -18.42 -14.52
C ALA A 68 23.33 -18.29 -13.11
N PHE A 69 22.00 -18.31 -12.99
CA PHE A 69 21.36 -18.35 -11.68
C PHE A 69 21.72 -19.62 -10.91
N SER A 70 21.62 -20.80 -11.53
CA SER A 70 22.01 -22.07 -10.91
C SER A 70 23.46 -22.06 -10.43
N PHE A 71 24.38 -21.56 -11.24
CA PHE A 71 25.78 -21.43 -10.87
C PHE A 71 25.99 -20.46 -9.69
N LEU A 72 25.25 -19.34 -9.65
CA LEU A 72 25.31 -18.40 -8.52
C LEU A 72 24.75 -18.99 -7.22
N VAL A 73 23.77 -19.91 -7.31
CA VAL A 73 23.30 -20.70 -6.17
C VAL A 73 24.36 -21.71 -5.72
N GLU A 74 25.02 -22.41 -6.65
CA GLU A 74 26.13 -23.31 -6.33
C GLU A 74 27.31 -22.59 -5.67
N LEU A 75 27.52 -21.31 -5.98
CA LEU A 75 28.53 -20.47 -5.33
C LEU A 75 28.06 -19.87 -3.98
N GLU A 76 26.84 -20.18 -3.53
CA GLU A 76 26.22 -19.61 -2.32
C GLU A 76 26.09 -18.07 -2.39
N MET A 77 26.16 -17.49 -3.60
CA MET A 77 25.96 -16.06 -3.84
C MET A 77 24.48 -15.70 -3.95
N PHE A 78 23.66 -16.65 -4.40
CA PHE A 78 22.21 -16.61 -4.28
C PHE A 78 21.75 -17.75 -3.38
N ASP A 79 20.73 -17.47 -2.59
CA ASP A 79 20.10 -18.47 -1.75
C ASP A 79 19.39 -19.53 -2.61
N GLU A 80 19.43 -20.80 -2.20
CA GLU A 80 18.79 -21.91 -2.93
C GLU A 80 17.26 -21.76 -3.05
N PHE A 81 16.67 -20.99 -2.13
CA PHE A 81 15.25 -20.65 -2.11
C PHE A 81 14.96 -19.35 -2.85
N ALA A 82 15.96 -18.69 -3.46
CA ALA A 82 15.74 -17.49 -4.23
C ALA A 82 14.88 -17.77 -5.48
N ASN A 83 13.92 -16.89 -5.74
CA ASN A 83 13.08 -16.97 -6.93
C ASN A 83 13.64 -16.04 -8.01
N LEU A 84 14.17 -16.61 -9.10
CA LEU A 84 14.76 -15.83 -10.19
C LEU A 84 13.79 -14.82 -10.80
N HIS A 85 12.49 -15.13 -10.91
CA HIS A 85 11.50 -14.19 -11.42
C HIS A 85 11.27 -13.03 -10.46
N GLN A 86 11.25 -13.28 -9.15
CA GLN A 86 11.17 -12.21 -8.15
C GLN A 86 12.43 -11.34 -8.19
N LEU A 87 13.62 -11.96 -8.23
CA LEU A 87 14.87 -11.22 -8.34
C LEU A 87 14.92 -10.36 -9.60
N ARG A 88 14.42 -10.85 -10.74
CA ARG A 88 14.27 -10.07 -11.97
C ARG A 88 13.27 -8.94 -11.84
N ALA A 89 12.12 -9.22 -11.21
CA ALA A 89 11.08 -8.23 -11.01
C ALA A 89 11.49 -7.14 -9.99
N THR A 90 12.50 -7.37 -9.17
CA THR A 90 13.07 -6.34 -8.28
C THR A 90 14.41 -5.79 -8.79
N HIS A 91 15.07 -6.50 -9.71
CA HIS A 91 16.27 -6.05 -10.39
C HIS A 91 15.91 -5.05 -11.48
N LEU A 92 16.12 -3.79 -11.15
CA LEU A 92 15.94 -2.70 -12.09
C LEU A 92 17.30 -2.14 -12.45
N GLY A 93 17.42 -1.62 -13.68
CA GLY A 93 18.65 -1.04 -14.21
C GLY A 93 19.08 0.22 -13.45
N GLY A 94 19.70 1.17 -14.15
CA GLY A 94 20.09 2.44 -13.53
C GLY A 94 18.94 3.12 -12.78
N GLN A 95 19.26 3.89 -11.74
CA GLN A 95 18.27 4.68 -11.00
C GLN A 95 18.01 5.98 -11.78
N PRO A 96 16.81 6.18 -12.35
CA PRO A 96 16.50 7.43 -13.01
C PRO A 96 16.50 8.56 -11.97
N ALA A 97 17.23 9.64 -12.27
CA ALA A 97 17.19 10.82 -11.42
C ALA A 97 15.79 11.44 -11.46
N LEU A 98 15.22 11.75 -10.29
CA LEU A 98 13.97 12.50 -10.22
C LEU A 98 14.23 13.98 -10.53
N PRO A 99 13.31 14.65 -11.25
CA PRO A 99 13.38 16.10 -11.44
C PRO A 99 13.12 16.85 -10.13
N THR A 100 13.34 18.17 -10.15
CA THR A 100 12.90 19.04 -9.06
C THR A 100 11.38 18.96 -8.93
N PRO A 101 10.84 18.69 -7.73
CA PRO A 101 9.40 18.53 -7.57
C PRO A 101 8.67 19.86 -7.66
N ILE A 102 7.38 19.79 -7.99
CA ILE A 102 6.47 20.92 -7.89
C ILE A 102 6.10 21.09 -6.41
N THR A 103 6.59 22.16 -5.78
CA THR A 103 6.33 22.42 -4.36
C THR A 103 4.89 22.91 -4.15
N PRO A 104 4.06 22.17 -3.40
CA PRO A 104 2.70 22.60 -3.10
C PRO A 104 2.66 23.64 -1.97
N THR A 105 1.49 24.25 -1.76
CA THR A 105 1.27 25.18 -0.65
C THR A 105 1.45 24.49 0.70
N ALA A 106 2.04 25.17 1.68
CA ALA A 106 2.20 24.63 3.02
C ALA A 106 0.82 24.37 3.67
N TRP A 107 0.63 23.14 4.16
CA TRP A 107 -0.51 22.81 5.00
C TRP A 107 -0.37 23.47 6.38
N PRO A 108 -1.48 23.87 7.05
CA PRO A 108 -1.39 24.46 8.37
C PRO A 108 -0.64 23.57 9.36
N THR A 109 0.41 24.14 9.97
CA THR A 109 1.39 23.38 10.76
C THR A 109 0.88 22.96 12.13
N TYR A 110 -0.32 23.37 12.55
CA TYR A 110 -0.85 23.04 13.88
C TYR A 110 -1.51 21.65 13.95
N HIS A 111 -1.86 21.03 12.82
CA HIS A 111 -2.37 19.65 12.80
C HIS A 111 -1.24 18.64 12.80
N THR A 112 -1.29 17.69 13.74
CA THR A 112 -0.47 16.47 13.68
C THR A 112 -1.07 15.53 12.64
N VAL A 113 -0.21 14.97 11.79
CA VAL A 113 -0.58 13.97 10.79
C VAL A 113 -0.21 12.59 11.32
N TYR A 114 -1.18 11.70 11.47
CA TYR A 114 -0.96 10.32 11.91
C TYR A 114 -0.94 9.39 10.71
N THR A 115 0.18 8.71 10.47
CA THR A 115 0.23 7.57 9.53
C THR A 115 0.06 6.30 10.36
N ILE A 116 -0.86 5.41 9.98
CA ILE A 116 -1.31 4.28 10.80
C ILE A 116 -1.28 3.00 9.96
N ASP A 117 -0.24 2.20 10.14
CA ASP A 117 0.06 1.07 9.26
C ASP A 117 0.46 -0.20 10.03
N ASP A 118 0.71 -1.29 9.31
CA ASP A 118 1.45 -2.41 9.88
C ASP A 118 2.90 -2.03 10.15
N ALA A 119 3.51 -2.63 11.17
CA ALA A 119 4.90 -2.34 11.55
C ALA A 119 5.93 -2.64 10.45
N SER A 120 5.58 -3.49 9.48
CA SER A 120 6.41 -3.83 8.33
C SER A 120 6.25 -2.87 7.14
N THR A 121 5.35 -1.89 7.20
CA THR A 121 5.10 -0.96 6.09
C THR A 121 6.28 0.00 5.91
N THR A 122 6.83 0.02 4.68
CA THR A 122 7.98 0.87 4.32
C THR A 122 7.62 1.98 3.32
N GLU A 123 6.53 1.81 2.58
CA GLU A 123 5.94 2.81 1.67
C GLU A 123 4.64 3.26 2.33
N VAL A 124 4.62 4.50 2.84
CA VAL A 124 3.50 5.07 3.59
C VAL A 124 2.77 6.04 2.68
N ASP A 125 1.57 5.66 2.26
CA ASP A 125 0.79 6.40 1.26
C ASP A 125 -0.16 7.43 1.88
N ASP A 126 -0.70 7.16 3.07
CA ASP A 126 -1.73 7.99 3.67
C ASP A 126 -1.42 8.43 5.10
N GLY A 127 -1.88 9.63 5.43
CA GLY A 127 -1.82 10.21 6.76
C GLY A 127 -3.11 10.93 7.09
N ILE A 128 -3.56 10.84 8.34
CA ILE A 128 -4.86 11.35 8.79
C ILE A 128 -4.63 12.41 9.87
N SER A 129 -5.29 13.55 9.72
CA SER A 129 -5.37 14.60 10.72
C SER A 129 -6.82 14.90 11.05
N VAL A 130 -7.06 15.47 12.22
CA VAL A 130 -8.38 16.00 12.60
C VAL A 130 -8.24 17.45 13.06
N GLU A 131 -9.24 18.26 12.76
CA GLU A 131 -9.30 19.61 13.29
C GLU A 131 -9.55 19.57 14.80
N TRP A 132 -8.48 19.80 15.56
CA TRP A 132 -8.53 20.05 16.98
C TRP A 132 -8.56 21.57 17.22
N GLN A 133 -9.53 22.05 18.00
CA GLN A 133 -9.64 23.49 18.27
C GLN A 133 -8.51 23.95 19.20
N THR A 134 -7.80 25.01 18.78
CA THR A 134 -7.10 25.91 19.69
C THR A 134 -8.03 27.07 20.04
N GLY A 135 -8.33 27.30 21.33
CA GLY A 135 -8.90 28.58 21.78
C GLY A 135 -10.39 28.66 22.17
N GLY A 136 -10.94 27.67 22.88
CA GLY A 136 -12.12 27.91 23.76
C GLY A 136 -13.52 27.80 23.15
N SER A 137 -13.68 27.25 21.94
CA SER A 137 -14.99 26.76 21.48
C SER A 137 -15.26 25.37 22.05
N SER A 138 -16.54 25.04 22.29
CA SER A 138 -16.96 23.91 23.13
C SER A 138 -17.24 22.61 22.36
N ARG A 139 -16.99 22.55 21.03
CA ARG A 139 -17.10 21.32 20.21
C ARG A 139 -16.12 21.32 19.04
N PRO A 140 -15.47 20.18 18.73
CA PRO A 140 -14.69 20.02 17.51
C PRO A 140 -15.57 20.24 16.27
N ASN A 141 -15.02 20.87 15.22
CA ASN A 141 -15.76 21.15 13.98
C ASN A 141 -15.90 19.92 13.06
N ASN A 142 -15.44 18.74 13.50
CA ASN A 142 -15.50 17.46 12.79
C ASN A 142 -14.90 17.48 11.38
N TRP A 143 -13.94 18.37 11.12
CA TRP A 143 -13.12 18.32 9.92
C TRP A 143 -12.05 17.24 10.07
N VAL A 144 -11.98 16.37 9.07
CA VAL A 144 -10.92 15.39 8.90
C VAL A 144 -10.13 15.77 7.66
N PHE A 145 -8.82 15.59 7.73
CA PHE A 145 -7.91 15.80 6.63
C PHE A 145 -7.17 14.49 6.35
N VAL A 146 -7.35 13.97 5.15
CA VAL A 146 -6.60 12.80 4.68
C VAL A 146 -5.58 13.28 3.67
N HIS A 147 -4.31 13.03 3.95
CA HIS A 147 -3.16 13.41 3.17
C HIS A 147 -2.68 12.17 2.43
N ILE A 148 -2.78 12.16 1.10
CA ILE A 148 -2.26 11.07 0.27
C ILE A 148 -0.93 11.52 -0.34
N ALA A 149 0.13 10.74 -0.19
CA ALA A 149 1.44 10.97 -0.80
C ALA A 149 1.29 11.37 -2.28
N ASP A 150 2.03 12.38 -2.70
CA ASP A 150 1.94 12.95 -4.05
C ASP A 150 3.18 12.60 -4.89
N PRO A 151 3.26 11.37 -5.45
CA PRO A 151 4.32 11.03 -6.39
C PRO A 151 4.26 11.87 -7.67
N THR A 152 3.09 12.41 -8.04
CA THR A 152 2.90 13.21 -9.27
C THR A 152 3.58 14.58 -9.18
N SER A 153 3.83 15.08 -7.97
CA SER A 153 4.68 16.26 -7.75
C SER A 153 6.14 16.03 -8.16
N TRP A 154 6.61 14.78 -8.16
CA TRP A 154 7.98 14.38 -8.50
C TRP A 154 8.12 13.73 -9.87
N ILE A 155 7.06 13.08 -10.36
CA ILE A 155 7.10 12.22 -11.54
C ILE A 155 6.17 12.81 -12.61
N PRO A 156 6.71 13.56 -13.59
CA PRO A 156 5.93 14.05 -14.72
C PRO A 156 5.38 12.90 -15.57
N VAL A 157 4.28 13.18 -16.28
CA VAL A 157 3.75 12.28 -17.32
C VAL A 157 4.84 11.98 -18.34
N ASP A 158 4.92 10.71 -18.76
CA ASP A 158 5.91 10.18 -19.70
C ASP A 158 7.36 10.18 -19.20
N HIS A 159 7.63 10.52 -17.94
CA HIS A 159 8.93 10.28 -17.31
C HIS A 159 9.28 8.78 -17.29
N GLU A 160 10.57 8.43 -17.22
CA GLU A 160 11.00 7.02 -17.21
C GLU A 160 10.34 6.21 -16.08
N VAL A 161 10.26 6.82 -14.89
CA VAL A 161 9.58 6.24 -13.73
C VAL A 161 8.08 6.04 -13.99
N ASP A 162 7.41 6.99 -14.64
CA ASP A 162 5.98 6.88 -14.97
C ASP A 162 5.71 5.75 -15.97
N ARG A 163 6.52 5.64 -17.03
CA ARG A 163 6.40 4.53 -17.99
C ARG A 163 6.57 3.18 -17.28
N HIS A 164 7.56 3.08 -16.39
CA HIS A 164 7.79 1.87 -15.62
C HIS A 164 6.63 1.54 -14.66
N ALA A 165 6.06 2.55 -13.99
CA ALA A 165 4.91 2.38 -13.13
C ALA A 165 3.67 1.90 -13.91
N ARG A 166 3.43 2.46 -15.11
CA ARG A 166 2.36 2.04 -16.02
C ARG A 166 2.52 0.59 -16.49
N ASP A 167 3.74 0.16 -16.79
CA ASP A 167 4.03 -1.22 -17.17
C ASP A 167 3.77 -2.21 -16.01
N ARG A 168 4.00 -1.80 -14.77
CA ARG A 168 3.76 -2.63 -13.57
C ARG A 168 2.31 -2.61 -13.08
N VAL A 169 1.58 -1.52 -13.29
CA VAL A 169 0.21 -1.25 -12.82
C VAL A 169 0.05 -1.14 -11.30
N SER A 170 0.64 -2.06 -10.51
CA SER A 170 0.50 -2.11 -9.06
C SER A 170 1.67 -2.83 -8.37
N THR A 171 1.83 -2.60 -7.07
CA THR A 171 2.69 -3.44 -6.21
C THR A 171 2.10 -4.85 -6.09
N ILE A 172 2.93 -5.87 -6.21
CA ILE A 172 2.55 -7.28 -6.04
C ILE A 172 3.01 -7.74 -4.65
N TYR A 173 2.07 -8.18 -3.83
CA TYR A 173 2.34 -8.72 -2.50
C TYR A 173 2.35 -10.26 -2.57
N LEU A 174 3.52 -10.87 -2.38
CA LEU A 174 3.71 -12.32 -2.33
C LEU A 174 4.02 -12.77 -0.90
N PRO A 175 3.72 -14.02 -0.52
CA PRO A 175 4.06 -14.55 0.80
C PRO A 175 5.56 -14.46 1.15
N GLU A 176 6.44 -14.51 0.15
CA GLU A 176 7.90 -14.42 0.31
C GLU A 176 8.43 -12.98 0.27
N THR A 177 7.78 -12.08 -0.47
CA THR A 177 8.33 -10.75 -0.74
C THR A 177 7.29 -9.78 -1.33
N ILE A 178 7.64 -8.50 -1.35
CA ILE A 178 6.88 -7.45 -2.01
C ILE A 178 7.65 -7.04 -3.27
N VAL A 179 6.98 -7.05 -4.42
CA VAL A 179 7.50 -6.51 -5.67
C VAL A 179 6.84 -5.14 -5.88
N PRO A 180 7.51 -4.04 -5.49
CA PRO A 180 6.87 -2.73 -5.47
C PRO A 180 6.67 -2.18 -6.89
N MET A 181 5.62 -1.38 -7.08
CA MET A 181 5.38 -0.67 -8.34
C MET A 181 6.50 0.34 -8.62
N LEU A 182 6.95 1.03 -7.57
CA LEU A 182 8.03 2.00 -7.61
C LEU A 182 9.19 1.49 -6.76
N GLN A 183 10.42 1.82 -7.14
CA GLN A 183 11.59 1.37 -6.37
C GLN A 183 11.65 2.06 -4.99
N PRO A 184 12.24 1.42 -3.97
CA PRO A 184 12.51 2.08 -2.69
C PRO A 184 13.31 3.38 -2.80
N SER A 185 14.28 3.45 -3.72
CA SER A 185 15.02 4.69 -4.02
C SER A 185 14.11 5.80 -4.52
N ILE A 186 12.97 5.47 -5.13
CA ILE A 186 12.02 6.42 -5.71
C ILE A 186 10.91 6.73 -4.70
N TYR A 187 10.23 5.74 -4.14
CA TYR A 187 9.08 6.00 -3.26
C TYR A 187 9.45 6.66 -1.94
N ARG A 188 10.69 6.51 -1.46
CA ARG A 188 11.17 7.26 -0.29
C ARG A 188 11.15 8.79 -0.50
N HIS A 189 11.06 9.28 -1.73
CA HIS A 189 10.89 10.71 -2.00
C HIS A 189 9.48 11.22 -1.68
N PHE A 190 8.45 10.38 -1.74
CA PHE A 190 7.06 10.81 -1.52
C PHE A 190 6.35 10.08 -0.37
N SER A 191 6.89 8.97 0.14
CA SER A 191 6.42 8.31 1.37
C SER A 191 6.28 9.33 2.50
N LEU A 192 5.15 9.26 3.22
CA LEU A 192 4.84 10.18 4.32
C LEU A 192 5.63 9.76 5.56
N GLU A 193 6.79 10.39 5.76
CA GLU A 193 7.70 10.06 6.86
C GLU A 193 7.83 11.22 7.87
N PRO A 194 8.31 10.97 9.11
CA PRO A 194 8.61 11.99 10.13
C PRO A 194 9.76 12.93 9.74
N ARG A 195 9.59 13.69 8.66
CA ARG A 195 10.54 14.66 8.09
C ARG A 195 9.85 15.97 7.78
N ARG A 196 10.66 16.98 7.46
CA ARG A 196 10.21 18.37 7.32
C ARG A 196 9.22 18.59 6.17
N ASP A 197 9.45 17.97 5.02
CA ASP A 197 8.66 18.21 3.82
C ASP A 197 8.16 16.88 3.25
N ASN A 198 6.85 16.66 3.32
CA ASN A 198 6.16 15.58 2.61
C ASN A 198 5.08 16.22 1.73
N TYR A 199 5.07 15.88 0.44
CA TYR A 199 4.08 16.42 -0.50
C TYR A 199 2.92 15.45 -0.61
N ALA A 200 1.71 15.99 -0.52
CA ALA A 200 0.48 15.23 -0.48
C ALA A 200 -0.66 15.93 -1.21
N MET A 201 -1.56 15.16 -1.79
CA MET A 201 -2.90 15.61 -2.11
C MET A 201 -3.77 15.48 -0.86
N THR A 202 -4.21 16.61 -0.30
CA THR A 202 -5.06 16.63 0.90
C THR A 202 -6.52 16.68 0.53
N PHE A 203 -7.29 15.75 1.09
CA PHE A 203 -8.73 15.70 1.06
C PHE A 203 -9.26 16.13 2.43
N ALA A 204 -9.79 17.34 2.51
CA ALA A 204 -10.45 17.84 3.69
C ALA A 204 -11.95 17.57 3.57
N PHE A 205 -12.58 16.99 4.58
CA PHE A 205 -14.03 16.80 4.60
C PHE A 205 -14.61 16.92 6.01
N LYS A 206 -15.82 17.46 6.08
CA LYS A 206 -16.55 17.65 7.33
C LYS A 206 -17.57 16.54 7.53
N ILE A 207 -17.50 15.87 8.68
CA ILE A 207 -18.41 14.79 9.06
C ILE A 207 -19.53 15.32 9.96
N SER A 208 -20.78 15.09 9.56
CA SER A 208 -21.94 15.46 10.36
C SER A 208 -21.95 14.72 11.70
N SER A 209 -22.09 15.46 12.80
CA SER A 209 -22.27 14.88 14.14
C SER A 209 -23.63 14.19 14.32
N VAL A 210 -24.59 14.45 13.43
CA VAL A 210 -25.96 13.91 13.52
C VAL A 210 -26.03 12.50 12.96
N ASP A 211 -25.62 12.31 11.70
CA ASP A 211 -25.83 11.06 10.97
C ASP A 211 -24.54 10.48 10.37
N GLY A 212 -23.41 11.18 10.45
CA GLY A 212 -22.15 10.78 9.84
C GLY A 212 -22.05 11.05 8.35
N ALA A 213 -22.94 11.82 7.72
CA ALA A 213 -22.81 12.23 6.33
C ALA A 213 -21.60 13.16 6.12
N ILE A 214 -21.07 13.22 4.89
CA ILE A 214 -20.13 14.26 4.48
C ILE A 214 -20.95 15.52 4.15
N GLU A 215 -20.70 16.62 4.87
CA GLU A 215 -21.41 17.89 4.72
C GLU A 215 -20.73 18.83 3.71
N ASP A 216 -19.40 18.84 3.74
CA ASP A 216 -18.55 19.72 2.93
C ASP A 216 -17.19 19.05 2.68
N TYR A 217 -16.50 19.46 1.62
CA TYR A 217 -15.16 18.99 1.32
C TYR A 217 -14.36 19.95 0.43
N THR A 218 -13.05 19.84 0.50
CA THR A 218 -12.12 20.45 -0.46
C THR A 218 -10.94 19.52 -0.73
N ILE A 219 -10.31 19.67 -1.89
CA ILE A 219 -9.14 18.90 -2.31
C ILE A 219 -8.07 19.90 -2.71
N THR A 220 -6.86 19.77 -2.15
CA THR A 220 -5.73 20.66 -2.47
C THR A 220 -4.40 19.92 -2.40
N PRO A 221 -3.47 20.18 -3.34
CA PRO A 221 -2.06 19.88 -3.13
C PRO A 221 -1.56 20.57 -1.85
N SER A 222 -0.67 19.91 -1.12
CA SER A 222 -0.23 20.36 0.21
C SER A 222 1.17 19.85 0.57
N SER A 223 1.91 20.62 1.37
CA SER A 223 3.14 20.17 2.03
C SER A 223 2.89 20.01 3.54
N ILE A 224 3.19 18.83 4.08
CA ILE A 224 2.97 18.46 5.49
C ILE A 224 4.29 18.14 6.20
N SER A 225 4.39 18.47 7.49
CA SER A 225 5.66 18.43 8.25
C SER A 225 5.58 17.78 9.65
N ARG A 226 4.38 17.62 10.23
CA ARG A 226 4.16 17.05 11.58
C ARG A 226 3.68 15.60 11.52
N VAL A 227 4.38 14.77 10.77
CA VAL A 227 4.03 13.36 10.60
C VAL A 227 4.49 12.55 11.81
N LYS A 228 3.57 11.77 12.39
CA LYS A 228 3.82 10.75 13.41
C LYS A 228 3.45 9.39 12.86
N LYS A 229 4.45 8.51 12.75
CA LYS A 229 4.28 7.13 12.28
C LYS A 229 3.86 6.23 13.43
N LEU A 230 2.68 5.64 13.32
CA LEU A 230 2.07 4.76 14.30
C LEU A 230 1.73 3.42 13.66
N THR A 231 1.71 2.37 14.49
CA THR A 231 1.21 1.06 14.09
C THR A 231 -0.24 0.88 14.49
N TYR A 232 -0.98 0.01 13.79
CA TYR A 232 -2.33 -0.39 14.20
C TYR A 232 -2.40 -0.78 15.68
N HIS A 233 -1.44 -1.57 16.17
CA HIS A 233 -1.37 -2.00 17.57
C HIS A 233 -1.20 -0.83 18.56
N GLN A 234 -0.40 0.17 18.23
CA GLN A 234 -0.23 1.36 19.08
C GLN A 234 -1.52 2.17 19.18
N VAL A 235 -2.24 2.31 18.06
CA VAL A 235 -3.53 3.02 18.04
C VAL A 235 -4.60 2.21 18.76
N ASP A 236 -4.71 0.90 18.51
CA ASP A 236 -5.63 0.02 19.22
C ASP A 236 -5.41 0.05 20.74
N ALA A 237 -4.16 0.14 21.21
CA ALA A 237 -3.86 0.29 22.63
C ALA A 237 -4.37 1.62 23.23
N VAL A 238 -4.38 2.71 22.44
CA VAL A 238 -5.00 3.99 22.85
C VAL A 238 -6.52 3.86 22.88
N LEU A 239 -7.12 3.30 21.83
CA LEU A 239 -8.57 3.17 21.70
C LEU A 239 -9.17 2.24 22.77
N ALA A 240 -8.43 1.23 23.21
CA ALA A 240 -8.84 0.32 24.29
C ALA A 240 -8.97 1.00 25.67
N GLN A 241 -8.29 2.14 25.89
CA GLN A 241 -8.36 2.88 27.15
C GLN A 241 -9.57 3.82 27.22
N ALA A 242 -10.30 4.00 26.12
CA ALA A 242 -11.51 4.81 26.08
C ALA A 242 -12.65 4.17 26.90
N PRO A 243 -13.61 4.96 27.42
CA PRO A 243 -14.83 4.42 28.00
C PRO A 243 -15.57 3.51 27.00
N GLY A 244 -15.74 2.23 27.35
CA GLY A 244 -16.36 1.22 26.47
C GLY A 244 -15.40 0.59 25.44
N GLY A 245 -14.09 0.89 25.51
CA GLY A 245 -13.06 0.25 24.72
C GLY A 245 -12.99 -1.26 24.99
N GLN A 246 -12.78 -2.04 23.93
CA GLN A 246 -12.54 -3.47 24.07
C GLN A 246 -11.12 -3.72 24.60
N ALA A 247 -10.94 -4.73 25.44
CA ALA A 247 -9.63 -5.09 25.96
C ALA A 247 -8.68 -5.43 24.81
N SER A 248 -7.64 -4.60 24.62
CA SER A 248 -6.57 -4.90 23.67
C SER A 248 -5.70 -6.02 24.23
N ARG A 249 -5.35 -7.00 23.38
CA ARG A 249 -4.35 -8.03 23.70
C ARG A 249 -2.94 -7.45 23.79
N HIS A 250 -2.75 -6.22 23.33
CA HIS A 250 -1.48 -5.52 23.32
C HIS A 250 -1.48 -4.43 24.40
N THR A 251 -1.06 -4.80 25.60
CA THR A 251 -0.85 -3.89 26.74
C THR A 251 0.51 -3.20 26.63
N SER A 252 0.72 -2.43 25.56
CA SER A 252 1.87 -1.53 25.48
C SER A 252 1.44 -0.14 25.94
N GLN A 253 2.11 0.38 26.97
CA GLN A 253 1.91 1.74 27.46
C GLN A 253 2.32 2.70 26.32
N SER A 254 1.32 3.27 25.64
CA SER A 254 1.58 4.16 24.51
C SER A 254 2.22 5.46 25.01
N LEU A 255 3.45 5.75 24.56
CA LEU A 255 4.22 6.97 24.88
C LEU A 255 3.70 8.23 24.17
N LEU A 256 2.48 8.18 23.64
CA LEU A 256 1.86 9.31 22.95
C LEU A 256 1.48 10.42 23.95
N ALA A 257 1.61 11.66 23.50
CA ALA A 257 1.14 12.81 24.27
C ALA A 257 -0.39 12.76 24.39
N ASP A 258 -0.95 13.34 25.45
CA ASP A 258 -2.40 13.27 25.69
C ASP A 258 -3.21 13.91 24.56
N GLN A 259 -2.72 15.00 23.98
CA GLN A 259 -3.33 15.60 22.79
C GLN A 259 -3.41 14.63 21.59
N ASP A 260 -2.40 13.77 21.41
CA ASP A 260 -2.45 12.77 20.33
C ASP A 260 -3.49 11.69 20.62
N LYS A 261 -3.60 11.27 21.88
CA LYS A 261 -4.61 10.29 22.29
C LYS A 261 -6.01 10.85 22.06
N GLU A 262 -6.26 12.09 22.45
CA GLU A 262 -7.53 12.78 22.23
C GLU A 262 -7.87 12.90 20.74
N ALA A 263 -6.90 13.27 19.91
CA ALA A 263 -7.09 13.34 18.46
C ALA A 263 -7.43 11.97 17.84
N LEU A 264 -6.75 10.89 18.26
CA LEU A 264 -7.02 9.52 17.80
C LEU A 264 -8.39 9.02 18.25
N LEU A 265 -8.80 9.33 19.49
CA LEU A 265 -10.13 9.01 20.00
C LEU A 265 -11.22 9.73 19.20
N HIS A 266 -11.03 11.01 18.91
CA HIS A 266 -11.98 11.78 18.12
C HIS A 266 -12.06 11.28 16.67
N LEU A 267 -10.93 10.94 16.04
CA LEU A 267 -10.91 10.28 14.74
C LEU A 267 -11.69 8.95 14.75
N HIS A 268 -11.56 8.16 15.82
CA HIS A 268 -12.30 6.91 15.97
C HIS A 268 -13.82 7.15 16.08
N GLU A 269 -14.27 8.13 16.86
CA GLU A 269 -15.68 8.51 16.94
C GLU A 269 -16.25 8.90 15.57
N LEU A 270 -15.49 9.68 14.80
CA LEU A 270 -15.85 10.08 13.44
C LEU A 270 -15.90 8.88 12.48
N ALA A 271 -14.98 7.92 12.60
CA ALA A 271 -15.02 6.68 11.84
C ALA A 271 -16.28 5.85 12.15
N LEU A 272 -16.67 5.75 13.42
CA LEU A 272 -17.90 5.05 13.81
C LEU A 272 -19.16 5.75 13.26
N LEU A 273 -19.18 7.09 13.26
CA LEU A 273 -20.25 7.87 12.60
C LEU A 273 -20.31 7.56 11.10
N ARG A 274 -19.17 7.59 10.41
CA ARG A 274 -19.09 7.25 8.96
C ARG A 274 -19.58 5.84 8.69
N LYS A 275 -19.15 4.86 9.46
CA LYS A 275 -19.60 3.47 9.33
C LYS A 275 -21.11 3.35 9.49
N ARG A 276 -21.69 3.94 10.55
CA ARG A 276 -23.15 3.96 10.76
C ARG A 276 -23.88 4.58 9.58
N TRP A 277 -23.38 5.70 9.07
CA TRP A 277 -23.95 6.33 7.88
C TRP A 277 -23.93 5.38 6.69
N ARG A 278 -22.78 4.76 6.36
CA ARG A 278 -22.66 3.84 5.22
C ARG A 278 -23.57 2.63 5.35
N LEU A 279 -23.69 2.05 6.54
CA LEU A 279 -24.62 0.95 6.81
C LEU A 279 -26.07 1.38 6.56
N SER A 280 -26.45 2.60 6.96
CA SER A 280 -27.79 3.15 6.65
C SER A 280 -28.01 3.38 5.14
N GLN A 281 -26.93 3.55 4.36
CA GLN A 281 -26.97 3.61 2.90
C GLN A 281 -26.94 2.22 2.22
N GLY A 282 -26.99 1.15 3.01
CA GLY A 282 -27.03 -0.23 2.54
C GLY A 282 -25.66 -0.88 2.34
N ALA A 283 -24.58 -0.30 2.88
CA ALA A 283 -23.28 -0.97 2.92
C ALA A 283 -23.37 -2.30 3.66
N LYS A 284 -22.47 -3.23 3.31
CA LYS A 284 -22.38 -4.56 3.92
C LYS A 284 -20.95 -4.77 4.41
N THR A 285 -20.82 -5.07 5.70
CA THR A 285 -19.55 -5.50 6.28
C THR A 285 -19.55 -7.03 6.28
N ILE A 286 -18.70 -7.62 5.45
CA ILE A 286 -18.53 -9.07 5.36
C ILE A 286 -17.11 -9.39 5.81
N ILE A 287 -16.99 -10.18 6.88
CA ILE A 287 -15.70 -10.56 7.45
C ILE A 287 -15.57 -12.07 7.30
N LEU A 288 -14.67 -12.50 6.42
CA LEU A 288 -14.29 -13.90 6.27
C LEU A 288 -12.87 -14.09 6.81
N PRO A 289 -12.58 -15.20 7.52
CA PRO A 289 -11.21 -15.51 7.92
C PRO A 289 -10.30 -15.56 6.69
N LYS A 290 -9.26 -14.73 6.66
CA LYS A 290 -8.25 -14.72 5.60
C LYS A 290 -6.96 -15.35 6.12
N PRO A 291 -6.34 -16.27 5.36
CA PRO A 291 -5.04 -16.79 5.73
C PRO A 291 -3.97 -15.73 5.51
N LEU A 292 -3.17 -15.47 6.53
CA LEU A 292 -1.92 -14.74 6.44
C LEU A 292 -0.79 -15.76 6.33
N VAL A 293 -0.16 -15.82 5.16
CA VAL A 293 0.98 -16.72 4.90
C VAL A 293 2.25 -15.89 4.89
N LYS A 294 3.19 -16.22 5.77
CA LYS A 294 4.52 -15.60 5.82
C LYS A 294 5.58 -16.66 5.53
N VAL A 295 6.42 -16.38 4.54
CA VAL A 295 7.59 -17.22 4.23
C VAL A 295 8.84 -16.50 4.71
N ILE A 296 9.56 -17.14 5.64
CA ILE A 296 10.83 -16.63 6.17
C ILE A 296 11.93 -17.48 5.54
N ASN A 297 12.71 -16.86 4.66
CA ASN A 297 13.91 -17.46 4.09
C ASN A 297 15.13 -16.95 4.88
N THR A 298 15.89 -17.86 5.48
CA THR A 298 17.24 -17.61 6.00
C THR A 298 18.22 -18.47 5.19
N PRO A 299 19.54 -18.20 5.20
CA PRO A 299 20.51 -19.06 4.52
C PRO A 299 20.28 -20.54 4.88
N HIS A 300 20.01 -21.36 3.87
CA HIS A 300 19.76 -22.81 3.99
C HIS A 300 18.49 -23.24 4.75
N MET A 301 17.56 -22.33 5.04
CA MET A 301 16.30 -22.70 5.68
C MET A 301 15.14 -21.84 5.21
N ARG A 302 14.04 -22.50 4.83
CA ARG A 302 12.75 -21.87 4.53
C ARG A 302 11.72 -22.30 5.57
N ARG A 303 11.12 -21.33 6.27
CA ARG A 303 10.01 -21.55 7.22
C ARG A 303 8.74 -20.90 6.71
N VAL A 304 7.66 -21.67 6.62
CA VAL A 304 6.32 -21.17 6.31
C VAL A 304 5.51 -21.06 7.60
N SER A 305 4.93 -19.89 7.84
CA SER A 305 3.99 -19.64 8.92
C SER A 305 2.63 -19.30 8.33
N VAL A 306 1.58 -19.94 8.84
CA VAL A 306 0.19 -19.68 8.47
C VAL A 306 -0.56 -19.27 9.72
N SER A 307 -1.19 -18.11 9.68
CA SER A 307 -2.07 -17.61 10.73
C SER A 307 -3.34 -17.03 10.12
N VAL A 308 -4.33 -16.68 10.94
CA VAL A 308 -5.47 -15.88 10.48
C VAL A 308 -5.10 -14.41 10.55
N GLU A 309 -5.36 -13.67 9.47
CA GLU A 309 -5.16 -12.23 9.44
C GLU A 309 -6.06 -11.52 10.46
N GLU A 310 -5.47 -10.62 11.24
CA GLU A 310 -6.22 -9.79 12.16
C GLU A 310 -6.99 -8.72 11.38
N GLN A 311 -8.30 -8.90 11.29
CA GLN A 311 -9.19 -8.04 10.52
C GLN A 311 -10.05 -7.20 11.44
N MET A 312 -10.36 -5.96 11.01
CA MET A 312 -11.36 -5.09 11.63
C MET A 312 -11.09 -4.76 13.12
N THR A 313 -9.82 -4.58 13.50
CA THR A 313 -9.50 -3.91 14.77
C THR A 313 -9.99 -2.45 14.73
N PRO A 314 -10.26 -1.81 15.87
CA PRO A 314 -10.71 -0.41 15.92
C PRO A 314 -9.84 0.55 15.10
N ALA A 315 -8.51 0.39 15.12
CA ALA A 315 -7.58 1.19 14.34
C ALA A 315 -7.67 0.90 12.83
N ARG A 316 -7.77 -0.37 12.43
CA ARG A 316 -7.97 -0.75 11.02
C ARG A 316 -9.31 -0.25 10.47
N GLU A 317 -10.36 -0.28 11.29
CA GLU A 317 -11.67 0.29 10.94
C GLU A 317 -11.62 1.81 10.79
N LEU A 318 -10.90 2.51 11.67
CA LEU A 318 -10.69 3.95 11.59
C LEU A 318 -10.07 4.32 10.24
N VAL A 319 -8.93 3.73 9.90
CA VAL A 319 -8.22 3.99 8.63
C VAL A 319 -9.12 3.65 7.45
N ALA A 320 -9.76 2.47 7.46
CA ALA A 320 -10.63 2.03 6.37
C ALA A 320 -11.79 3.01 6.10
N GLU A 321 -12.50 3.48 7.12
CA GLU A 321 -13.62 4.41 6.95
C GLU A 321 -13.15 5.80 6.48
N MET A 322 -11.96 6.26 6.90
CA MET A 322 -11.37 7.50 6.40
C MET A 322 -10.95 7.38 4.93
N MET A 323 -10.34 6.26 4.53
CA MET A 323 -9.99 6.00 3.13
C MET A 323 -11.23 5.85 2.23
N ILE A 324 -12.30 5.22 2.74
CA ILE A 324 -13.57 5.13 2.01
C ILE A 324 -14.20 6.52 1.84
N ALA A 325 -14.19 7.36 2.88
CA ALA A 325 -14.68 8.74 2.80
C ALA A 325 -13.87 9.56 1.80
N THR A 326 -12.54 9.43 1.81
CA THR A 326 -11.61 10.09 0.89
C THR A 326 -11.90 9.70 -0.56
N ASN A 327 -12.02 8.40 -0.83
CA ASN A 327 -12.37 7.90 -2.16
C ASN A 327 -13.77 8.34 -2.63
N GLN A 328 -14.74 8.45 -1.69
CA GLN A 328 -16.05 9.02 -1.99
C GLN A 328 -15.94 10.51 -2.39
N VAL A 329 -15.15 11.30 -1.66
CA VAL A 329 -14.91 12.72 -1.97
C VAL A 329 -14.21 12.88 -3.31
N ALA A 330 -13.16 12.10 -3.58
CA ALA A 330 -12.45 12.10 -4.87
C ALA A 330 -13.39 11.81 -6.04
N GLY A 331 -14.22 10.76 -5.91
CA GLY A 331 -15.21 10.40 -6.93
C GLY A 331 -16.28 11.48 -7.16
N LEU A 332 -16.77 12.11 -6.08
CA LEU A 332 -17.74 13.21 -6.17
C LEU A 332 -17.13 14.44 -6.84
N TYR A 333 -15.93 14.85 -6.42
CA TYR A 333 -15.21 15.98 -7.00
C TYR A 333 -14.97 15.77 -8.49
N ALA A 334 -14.44 14.61 -8.88
CA ALA A 334 -14.19 14.29 -10.29
C ALA A 334 -15.50 14.31 -11.11
N ALA A 335 -16.59 13.76 -10.58
CA ALA A 335 -17.88 13.74 -11.28
C ALA A 335 -18.49 15.14 -11.46
N GLN A 336 -18.35 16.01 -10.45
CA GLN A 336 -18.83 17.40 -10.52
C GLN A 336 -18.05 18.27 -11.51
N HIS A 337 -16.75 17.99 -11.67
CA HIS A 337 -15.86 18.76 -12.54
C HIS A 337 -15.65 18.12 -13.92
N GLY A 338 -16.33 16.99 -14.21
CA GLY A 338 -16.19 16.28 -15.48
C GLY A 338 -14.81 15.67 -15.71
N LEU A 339 -14.10 15.29 -14.64
CA LEU A 339 -12.77 14.69 -14.73
C LEU A 339 -12.88 13.18 -14.98
N PHE A 340 -12.13 12.68 -15.95
CA PHE A 340 -12.02 11.25 -16.21
C PHE A 340 -10.99 10.63 -15.25
N VAL A 341 -11.48 9.86 -14.28
CA VAL A 341 -10.68 9.10 -13.33
C VAL A 341 -11.13 7.64 -13.33
N PRO A 342 -10.30 6.68 -12.89
CA PRO A 342 -10.72 5.28 -12.76
C PRO A 342 -11.71 5.14 -11.60
N TYR A 343 -13.02 5.16 -11.90
CA TYR A 343 -14.06 4.90 -10.92
C TYR A 343 -14.16 3.40 -10.63
N ARG A 344 -13.95 3.02 -9.36
CA ARG A 344 -14.23 1.67 -8.89
C ARG A 344 -15.71 1.52 -8.52
N HIS A 345 -16.41 0.61 -9.17
CA HIS A 345 -17.82 0.35 -8.91
C HIS A 345 -18.11 -1.13 -8.70
N GLN A 346 -19.26 -1.42 -8.11
CA GLN A 346 -19.76 -2.78 -7.94
C GLN A 346 -21.27 -2.73 -8.01
N ALA A 347 -21.83 -3.41 -9.00
CA ALA A 347 -23.27 -3.46 -9.19
C ALA A 347 -23.94 -4.31 -8.08
N ALA A 348 -25.27 -4.31 -8.07
CA ALA A 348 -26.03 -4.98 -7.02
C ALA A 348 -25.75 -6.49 -7.05
N PRO A 349 -25.76 -7.18 -5.89
CA PRO A 349 -25.67 -8.63 -5.88
C PRO A 349 -26.82 -9.24 -6.69
N HIS A 350 -26.60 -10.45 -7.19
CA HIS A 350 -27.65 -11.26 -7.77
C HIS A 350 -28.76 -11.50 -6.72
N GLU A 351 -29.99 -11.68 -7.21
CA GLU A 351 -31.12 -11.98 -6.34
C GLU A 351 -30.87 -13.31 -5.63
N VAL A 352 -31.01 -13.30 -4.30
CA VAL A 352 -30.83 -14.47 -3.46
C VAL A 352 -32.20 -15.00 -3.10
N ASP A 353 -32.38 -16.32 -3.22
CA ASP A 353 -33.62 -17.00 -2.83
C ASP A 353 -34.02 -16.65 -1.38
N PRO A 354 -35.22 -16.10 -1.14
CA PRO A 354 -35.70 -15.81 0.20
C PRO A 354 -35.74 -17.02 1.15
N ASP A 355 -35.93 -18.23 0.62
CA ASP A 355 -35.89 -19.47 1.41
C ASP A 355 -34.46 -19.72 1.92
N LEU A 356 -33.46 -19.59 1.04
CA LEU A 356 -32.04 -19.68 1.40
C LEU A 356 -31.65 -18.63 2.44
N LEU A 357 -32.09 -17.37 2.30
CA LEU A 357 -31.81 -16.33 3.29
C LEU A 357 -32.32 -16.70 4.69
N ARG A 358 -33.52 -17.30 4.78
CA ARG A 358 -34.08 -17.79 6.04
C ARG A 358 -33.30 -18.95 6.64
N GLU A 359 -32.80 -19.86 5.80
CA GLU A 359 -31.92 -20.94 6.26
C GLU A 359 -30.60 -20.39 6.80
N LEU A 360 -30.00 -19.41 6.12
CA LEU A 360 -28.74 -18.79 6.52
C LEU A 360 -28.83 -18.02 7.84
N ASP A 361 -30.00 -17.48 8.21
CA ASP A 361 -30.18 -16.74 9.46
C ASP A 361 -29.96 -17.60 10.72
N GLY A 362 -30.11 -18.92 10.62
CA GLY A 362 -29.83 -19.86 11.71
C GLY A 362 -28.38 -20.35 11.79
N LEU A 363 -27.52 -19.96 10.84
CA LEU A 363 -26.16 -20.47 10.73
C LEU A 363 -25.10 -19.51 11.32
N PRO A 364 -23.91 -20.03 11.67
CA PRO A 364 -22.78 -19.18 12.03
C PRO A 364 -22.48 -18.12 10.96
N GLU A 365 -22.10 -16.92 11.39
CA GLU A 365 -21.90 -15.76 10.49
C GLU A 365 -20.96 -16.04 9.33
N HIS A 366 -19.87 -16.78 9.56
CA HIS A 366 -18.90 -17.10 8.51
C HIS A 366 -19.49 -17.99 7.40
N ILE A 367 -20.45 -18.87 7.71
CA ILE A 367 -21.14 -19.69 6.71
C ILE A 367 -22.08 -18.81 5.90
N LYS A 368 -22.89 -17.99 6.59
CA LYS A 368 -23.77 -17.01 5.95
C LYS A 368 -22.99 -16.07 5.03
N TYR A 369 -21.87 -15.53 5.49
CA TYR A 369 -21.01 -14.67 4.69
C TYR A 369 -20.38 -15.39 3.50
N ALA A 370 -19.92 -16.63 3.66
CA ALA A 370 -19.34 -17.41 2.56
C ALA A 370 -20.37 -17.63 1.44
N GLU A 371 -21.63 -17.85 1.79
CA GLU A 371 -22.71 -17.97 0.80
C GLU A 371 -23.06 -16.62 0.18
N LEU A 372 -23.29 -15.56 0.99
CA LEU A 372 -23.64 -14.23 0.48
C LEU A 372 -22.59 -13.65 -0.49
N VAL A 373 -21.31 -13.92 -0.28
CA VAL A 373 -20.22 -13.47 -1.17
C VAL A 373 -20.36 -14.06 -2.58
N ARG A 374 -20.90 -15.28 -2.72
CA ARG A 374 -21.09 -15.94 -4.03
C ARG A 374 -22.11 -15.22 -4.91
N HIS A 375 -23.04 -14.50 -4.29
CA HIS A 375 -24.06 -13.71 -4.99
C HIS A 375 -23.60 -12.28 -5.26
N MET A 376 -22.47 -11.84 -4.69
CA MET A 376 -21.93 -10.51 -4.97
C MET A 376 -21.24 -10.47 -6.34
N GLN A 377 -21.41 -9.34 -7.03
CA GLN A 377 -20.70 -9.08 -8.28
C GLN A 377 -19.27 -8.61 -8.02
N THR A 378 -18.35 -8.89 -8.94
CA THR A 378 -16.98 -8.39 -8.87
C THR A 378 -16.97 -6.86 -9.02
N ALA A 379 -16.03 -6.20 -8.34
CA ALA A 379 -15.82 -4.76 -8.55
C ALA A 379 -15.07 -4.52 -9.87
N GLU A 380 -15.49 -3.50 -10.61
CA GLU A 380 -14.96 -3.14 -11.94
C GLU A 380 -14.48 -1.69 -11.95
N ILE A 381 -13.67 -1.35 -12.95
CA ILE A 381 -13.21 0.02 -13.21
C ILE A 381 -13.97 0.59 -14.41
N SER A 382 -14.41 1.84 -14.30
CA SER A 382 -15.13 2.58 -15.33
C SER A 382 -14.63 4.03 -15.39
N LEU A 383 -14.71 4.65 -16.57
CA LEU A 383 -14.47 6.09 -16.73
C LEU A 383 -15.71 6.94 -16.39
N VAL A 384 -16.86 6.28 -16.20
CA VAL A 384 -18.13 6.91 -15.81
C VAL A 384 -18.45 6.55 -14.35
N PRO A 385 -18.85 7.52 -13.52
CA PRO A 385 -19.21 7.26 -12.13
C PRO A 385 -20.41 6.33 -12.03
N LYS A 386 -20.25 5.26 -11.24
CA LYS A 386 -21.30 4.28 -10.93
C LYS A 386 -21.28 3.96 -9.43
N ARG A 387 -22.39 3.41 -8.92
CA ARG A 387 -22.54 3.04 -7.50
C ARG A 387 -21.62 1.87 -7.13
N HIS A 388 -21.07 1.89 -5.92
CA HIS A 388 -20.44 0.72 -5.32
C HIS A 388 -21.32 0.14 -4.21
N THR A 389 -22.09 -0.90 -4.54
CA THR A 389 -23.22 -1.35 -3.71
C THR A 389 -22.80 -1.79 -2.31
N SER A 390 -21.78 -2.66 -2.19
CA SER A 390 -21.32 -3.16 -0.87
C SER A 390 -20.73 -2.08 0.03
N LEU A 391 -20.23 -0.98 -0.54
CA LEU A 391 -19.64 0.13 0.22
C LEU A 391 -20.66 1.20 0.59
N GLY A 392 -21.92 1.08 0.15
CA GLY A 392 -22.96 2.08 0.42
C GLY A 392 -22.60 3.48 -0.09
N THR A 393 -21.66 3.59 -1.04
CA THR A 393 -21.29 4.87 -1.64
C THR A 393 -22.35 5.24 -2.68
N LEU A 394 -22.78 6.51 -2.66
CA LEU A 394 -23.86 7.09 -3.47
C LEU A 394 -25.28 6.55 -3.19
N ARG A 395 -26.08 7.41 -2.54
CA ARG A 395 -27.48 7.63 -2.93
C ARG A 395 -27.53 9.02 -3.57
N LYS A 396 -28.08 9.10 -4.78
CA LYS A 396 -28.36 10.38 -5.46
C LYS A 396 -29.06 11.31 -4.45
N ARG A 397 -28.41 12.39 -3.97
CA ARG A 397 -29.16 13.58 -3.60
C ARG A 397 -29.67 14.16 -4.92
N SER A 398 -30.97 14.35 -5.00
CA SER A 398 -31.74 14.74 -6.16
C SER A 398 -31.41 16.14 -6.68
N SER A 399 -30.25 16.33 -7.31
CA SER A 399 -29.93 17.60 -8.01
C SER A 399 -29.26 17.44 -9.39
N PHE A 400 -28.86 16.24 -9.81
CA PHE A 400 -28.25 16.02 -11.14
C PHE A 400 -29.24 16.10 -12.34
N ARG A 401 -30.48 16.59 -12.15
CA ARG A 401 -31.45 16.73 -13.24
C ARG A 401 -31.45 18.09 -13.95
N ASP A 402 -30.70 19.09 -13.46
CA ASP A 402 -30.73 20.45 -14.04
C ASP A 402 -29.48 20.90 -14.81
N MET A 403 -28.41 20.09 -14.90
CA MET A 403 -27.21 20.45 -15.68
C MET A 403 -27.23 19.95 -17.14
N GLY A 404 -28.40 19.49 -17.63
CA GLY A 404 -28.60 19.10 -19.03
C GLY A 404 -29.23 20.16 -19.92
N ARG A 405 -29.42 21.39 -19.42
CA ARG A 405 -29.88 22.54 -20.20
C ARG A 405 -29.10 23.78 -19.83
N ARG A 406 -27.97 24.01 -20.51
CA ARG A 406 -27.54 25.31 -21.01
C ARG A 406 -26.38 25.12 -21.97
#